data_AF-A0A3M3YI90-F1
#
_entry.id   AF-A0A3M3YI90-F1
#
_cell.length_a   1.000
_cell.length_b   1.000
_cell.length_c   1.000
_cell.angle_alpha   90.00
_cell.angle_beta   90.00
_cell.angle_gamma   90.00
#
_symmetry.space_group_name_H-M   'P 1'
#
loop_
_entity.id
_entity.type
_entity.pdbx_description
1 polymer ?
#
loop_
_entity_poly.entity_id
_entity_poly.type
_entity_poly.pdbx_seq_one_letter_code
_entity_poly.pdbx_strand_id
1 'polypeptide(L)'
;MADGRRLLVIHGDQFDVITRYHRWLAFLGDSAYEFTLTLNRWLNHWRARYGYGYWSLSAYLKHKVKSAVNFISDFEEAIAHECVKRGLDGVVCGHIHHAEIRQVGGVEYLNCGDWVESCTALIEHLDGNIELFRLADAHVKAQQVVVQEPVSEPVA
;
A
#
# COMPACT_ATOMS: atom_id res chain seq x y z
N MET A 1 3.30 16.97 -17.20
CA MET A 1 4.49 16.11 -17.33
C MET A 1 5.33 16.58 -18.51
N ALA A 2 6.62 16.28 -18.52
CA ALA A 2 7.53 16.62 -19.62
C ALA A 2 7.12 15.96 -20.97
N ASP A 3 6.43 14.83 -20.92
CA ASP A 3 5.86 14.12 -22.08
C ASP A 3 4.47 14.60 -22.52
N GLY A 4 3.92 15.64 -21.87
CA GLY A 4 2.61 16.20 -22.19
C GLY A 4 1.42 15.59 -21.44
N ARG A 5 1.61 14.52 -20.66
CA ARG A 5 0.54 13.95 -19.81
C ARG A 5 0.10 14.91 -18.72
N ARG A 6 -1.19 14.83 -18.37
CA ARG A 6 -1.85 15.60 -17.30
C ARG A 6 -2.23 14.67 -16.16
N LEU A 7 -1.50 14.80 -15.04
CA LEU A 7 -1.76 14.04 -13.82
C LEU A 7 -2.51 14.88 -12.79
N LEU A 8 -3.42 14.24 -12.06
CA LEU A 8 -4.05 14.80 -10.86
C LEU A 8 -3.14 14.60 -9.65
N VAL A 9 -2.69 15.66 -8.99
CA VAL A 9 -1.90 15.53 -7.75
C VAL A 9 -2.79 15.82 -6.55
N ILE A 10 -2.99 14.82 -5.70
CA ILE A 10 -3.86 14.90 -4.52
C ILE A 10 -3.24 14.13 -3.35
N HIS A 11 -3.65 14.41 -2.11
CA HIS A 11 -3.21 13.59 -0.98
C HIS A 11 -3.95 12.24 -0.95
N GLY A 12 -5.26 12.24 -1.22
CA GLY A 12 -6.10 11.03 -1.29
C GLY A 12 -7.22 11.00 -0.24
N ASP A 13 -7.06 11.71 0.88
CA ASP A 13 -8.05 11.87 1.96
C ASP A 13 -9.44 12.36 1.49
N GLN A 14 -9.48 13.11 0.40
CA GLN A 14 -10.72 13.60 -0.22
C GLN A 14 -11.65 12.45 -0.64
N PHE A 15 -11.09 11.27 -0.91
CA PHE A 15 -11.83 10.07 -1.29
C PHE A 15 -12.22 9.20 -0.08
N ASP A 16 -11.77 9.54 1.14
CA ASP A 16 -12.22 8.89 2.40
C ASP A 16 -13.69 9.15 2.72
N VAL A 17 -14.24 10.27 2.23
CA VAL A 17 -15.65 10.61 2.44
C VAL A 17 -16.56 9.67 1.63
N ILE A 18 -16.08 9.23 0.47
CA ILE A 18 -16.81 8.31 -0.42
C ILE A 18 -16.75 6.89 0.15
N THR A 19 -15.62 6.48 0.73
CA THR A 19 -15.47 5.19 1.44
C THR A 19 -16.01 5.19 2.88
N ARG A 20 -16.43 6.34 3.43
CA ARG A 20 -16.84 6.51 4.84
C ARG A 20 -18.03 5.64 5.27
N TYR A 21 -18.87 5.19 4.33
CA TYR A 21 -19.95 4.23 4.62
C TYR A 21 -19.43 2.85 5.10
N HIS A 22 -18.16 2.53 4.86
CA HIS A 22 -17.51 1.29 5.31
C HIS A 22 -16.71 1.45 6.62
N ARG A 23 -16.55 2.68 7.13
CA ARG A 23 -15.63 3.01 8.24
C ARG A 23 -16.07 2.50 9.61
N TRP A 24 -17.38 2.39 9.86
CA TRP A 24 -17.91 1.78 11.09
C TRP A 24 -17.55 0.30 11.21
N LEU A 25 -17.40 -0.39 10.07
CA LEU A 25 -17.03 -1.80 10.01
C LEU A 25 -15.56 -2.03 10.40
N ALA A 26 -14.67 -1.09 10.05
CA ALA A 26 -13.26 -1.12 10.42
C ALA A 26 -13.05 -0.89 11.94
N PHE A 27 -13.76 0.08 12.52
CA PHE A 27 -13.71 0.37 13.96
C PHE A 27 -14.29 -0.74 14.84
N LEU A 28 -15.32 -1.44 14.37
CA LEU A 28 -15.85 -2.63 15.07
C LEU A 28 -14.81 -3.76 15.12
N GLY A 29 -13.84 -3.75 14.21
CA GLY A 29 -12.81 -4.77 14.07
C GLY A 29 -11.73 -4.78 15.16
N ASP A 30 -11.44 -3.65 15.79
CA ASP A 30 -10.39 -3.49 16.81
C ASP A 30 -10.87 -3.84 18.21
N SER A 31 -12.07 -3.37 18.60
CA SER A 31 -12.70 -3.81 19.85
C SER A 31 -13.08 -5.29 19.81
N ALA A 32 -13.46 -5.80 18.64
CA ALA A 32 -13.67 -7.23 18.45
C ALA A 32 -12.35 -8.04 18.50
N TYR A 33 -11.19 -7.46 18.16
CA TYR A 33 -9.89 -8.13 18.19
C TYR A 33 -9.47 -8.51 19.62
N GLU A 34 -9.50 -7.57 20.55
CA GLU A 34 -9.19 -7.81 21.97
C GLU A 34 -10.24 -8.73 22.64
N PHE A 35 -11.52 -8.53 22.30
CA PHE A 35 -12.59 -9.40 22.77
C PHE A 35 -12.42 -10.83 22.24
N THR A 36 -12.04 -11.01 20.98
CA THR A 36 -11.83 -12.34 20.38
C THR A 36 -10.61 -13.03 20.94
N LEU A 37 -9.51 -12.32 21.21
CA LEU A 37 -8.32 -12.91 21.84
C LEU A 37 -8.60 -13.38 23.27
N THR A 38 -9.35 -12.59 24.04
CA THR A 38 -9.77 -12.95 25.40
C THR A 38 -10.76 -14.13 25.37
N LEU A 39 -11.74 -14.09 24.46
CA LEU A 39 -12.74 -15.13 24.29
C LEU A 39 -12.12 -16.44 23.76
N ASN A 40 -11.10 -16.39 22.90
CA ASN A 40 -10.38 -17.55 22.38
C ASN A 40 -9.56 -18.26 23.47
N ARG A 41 -8.92 -17.51 24.39
CA ARG A 41 -8.25 -18.09 25.56
C ARG A 41 -9.24 -18.77 26.50
N TRP A 42 -10.38 -18.14 26.75
CA TRP A 42 -11.46 -18.72 27.56
C TRP A 42 -12.06 -19.95 26.89
N LEU A 43 -12.44 -19.87 25.62
CA LEU A 43 -13.03 -20.99 24.87
C LEU A 43 -12.10 -22.18 24.75
N ASN A 44 -10.79 -21.99 24.51
CA ASN A 44 -9.84 -23.10 24.47
C ASN A 44 -9.62 -23.72 25.85
N HIS A 45 -9.59 -22.91 26.92
CA HIS A 45 -9.49 -23.41 28.30
C HIS A 45 -10.70 -24.25 28.69
N TRP A 46 -11.92 -23.79 28.35
CA TRP A 46 -13.15 -24.52 28.63
C TRP A 46 -13.34 -25.72 27.68
N ARG A 47 -12.99 -25.63 26.39
CA ARG A 47 -13.16 -26.73 25.41
C ARG A 47 -12.18 -27.89 25.61
N ALA A 48 -10.96 -27.63 26.06
CA ALA A 48 -10.03 -28.70 26.48
C ALA A 48 -10.63 -29.60 27.57
N ARG A 49 -11.63 -29.10 28.31
CA ARG A 49 -12.36 -29.82 29.34
C ARG A 49 -13.60 -30.57 28.83
N TYR A 50 -14.08 -30.30 27.61
CA TYR A 50 -15.35 -30.83 27.07
C TYR A 50 -15.26 -31.49 25.67
N GLY A 51 -14.09 -31.58 25.04
CA GLY A 51 -13.84 -32.53 23.93
C GLY A 51 -14.41 -32.20 22.54
N TYR A 52 -14.76 -30.94 22.24
CA TYR A 52 -15.31 -30.56 20.92
C TYR A 52 -14.27 -30.00 19.93
N GLY A 53 -14.33 -30.47 18.68
CA GLY A 53 -13.37 -30.25 17.58
C GLY A 53 -13.20 -28.83 17.02
N TYR A 54 -12.26 -28.73 16.06
CA TYR A 54 -11.58 -27.54 15.53
C TYR A 54 -12.49 -26.54 14.78
N TRP A 55 -12.24 -25.24 14.98
CA TRP A 55 -12.81 -24.13 14.21
C TRP A 55 -11.68 -23.36 13.52
N SER A 56 -11.79 -23.08 12.21
CA SER A 56 -10.67 -22.55 11.44
C SER A 56 -10.62 -21.02 11.45
N LEU A 57 -9.80 -20.49 12.38
CA LEU A 57 -9.38 -19.08 12.43
C LEU A 57 -8.84 -18.58 11.08
N SER A 58 -8.28 -19.48 10.26
CA SER A 58 -7.80 -19.23 8.91
C SER A 58 -8.91 -18.86 7.91
N ALA A 59 -10.14 -19.38 8.06
CA ALA A 59 -11.27 -18.92 7.25
C ALA A 59 -11.64 -17.46 7.60
N TYR A 60 -11.57 -17.09 8.89
CA TYR A 60 -11.85 -15.73 9.35
C TYR A 60 -10.73 -14.74 8.95
N LEU A 61 -9.46 -15.13 9.05
CA LEU A 61 -8.31 -14.34 8.55
C LEU A 61 -8.41 -14.08 7.05
N LYS A 62 -8.84 -15.10 6.28
CA LYS A 62 -9.06 -15.00 4.84
C LYS A 62 -10.14 -13.97 4.50
N HIS A 63 -11.18 -13.86 5.33
CA HIS A 63 -12.20 -12.82 5.16
C HIS A 63 -11.67 -11.40 5.47
N LYS A 64 -10.84 -11.22 6.50
CA LYS A 64 -10.23 -9.92 6.83
C LYS A 64 -9.27 -9.42 5.75
N VAL A 65 -8.38 -10.27 5.22
CA VAL A 65 -7.48 -9.90 4.12
C VAL A 65 -8.28 -9.47 2.88
N LYS A 66 -9.35 -10.21 2.57
CA LYS A 66 -10.23 -9.88 1.45
C LYS A 66 -10.89 -8.51 1.63
N SER A 67 -11.30 -8.16 2.84
CA SER A 67 -11.90 -6.84 3.11
C SER A 67 -10.92 -5.67 2.96
N ALA A 68 -9.67 -5.82 3.39
CA ALA A 68 -8.65 -4.78 3.23
C ALA A 68 -8.27 -4.57 1.75
N VAL A 69 -8.12 -5.68 1.01
CA VAL A 69 -7.85 -5.64 -0.45
C VAL A 69 -9.00 -4.99 -1.20
N ASN A 70 -10.26 -5.29 -0.84
CA ASN A 70 -11.41 -4.66 -1.45
C ASN A 70 -11.43 -3.14 -1.19
N PHE A 71 -11.09 -2.69 0.01
CA PHE A 71 -11.04 -1.26 0.33
C PHE A 71 -10.02 -0.50 -0.55
N ILE A 72 -8.82 -1.07 -0.74
CA ILE A 72 -7.80 -0.47 -1.61
C ILE A 72 -8.31 -0.42 -3.05
N SER A 73 -8.90 -1.52 -3.53
CA SER A 73 -9.47 -1.60 -4.88
C SER A 73 -10.59 -0.57 -5.11
N ASP A 74 -11.49 -0.39 -4.14
CA ASP A 74 -12.61 0.55 -4.24
C ASP A 74 -12.11 2.01 -4.30
N PHE A 75 -11.05 2.32 -3.54
CA PHE A 75 -10.40 3.64 -3.55
C PHE A 75 -9.72 3.93 -4.90
N GLU A 76 -8.91 2.98 -5.38
CA GLU A 76 -8.22 3.08 -6.67
C GLU A 76 -9.22 3.27 -7.82
N GLU A 77 -10.31 2.50 -7.83
CA GLU A 77 -11.34 2.58 -8.87
C GLU A 77 -12.10 3.91 -8.85
N ALA A 78 -12.43 4.43 -7.65
CA ALA A 78 -13.11 5.73 -7.51
C ALA A 78 -12.25 6.89 -8.05
N ILE A 79 -10.95 6.87 -7.76
CA ILE A 79 -10.02 7.88 -8.26
C ILE A 79 -9.83 7.73 -9.78
N ALA A 80 -9.67 6.51 -10.27
CA ALA A 80 -9.53 6.25 -11.70
C ALA A 80 -10.73 6.79 -12.49
N HIS A 81 -11.95 6.55 -12.00
CA HIS A 81 -13.17 7.08 -12.60
C HIS A 81 -13.13 8.62 -12.68
N GLU A 82 -12.73 9.29 -11.60
CA GLU A 82 -12.68 10.75 -11.57
C GLU A 82 -11.63 11.32 -12.53
N CYS A 83 -10.48 10.65 -12.69
CA CYS A 83 -9.48 11.03 -13.69
C CYS A 83 -10.01 10.89 -15.12
N VAL A 84 -10.65 9.76 -15.46
CA VAL A 84 -11.28 9.55 -16.77
C VAL A 84 -12.32 10.64 -17.05
N LYS A 85 -13.18 10.93 -16.08
CA LYS A 85 -14.23 11.96 -16.19
C LYS A 85 -13.66 13.36 -16.45
N ARG A 86 -12.48 13.66 -15.90
CA ARG A 86 -11.77 14.94 -16.09
C ARG A 86 -10.85 14.96 -17.32
N GLY A 87 -10.75 13.86 -18.05
CA GLY A 87 -9.83 13.72 -19.19
C GLY A 87 -8.36 13.85 -18.77
N LEU A 88 -8.01 13.25 -17.63
CA LEU A 88 -6.65 13.21 -17.10
C LEU A 88 -6.03 11.83 -17.35
N ASP A 89 -4.72 11.82 -17.57
CA ASP A 89 -3.97 10.60 -17.92
C ASP A 89 -3.61 9.75 -16.70
N GLY A 90 -3.66 10.33 -15.50
CA GLY A 90 -3.30 9.64 -14.26
C GLY A 90 -3.48 10.47 -12.99
N VAL A 91 -3.04 9.90 -11.88
CA VAL A 91 -3.13 10.46 -10.53
C VAL A 91 -1.85 10.17 -9.74
N VAL A 92 -1.35 11.18 -9.04
CA VAL A 92 -0.31 11.05 -8.02
C VAL A 92 -0.98 11.24 -6.66
N CYS A 93 -0.88 10.24 -5.79
CA CYS A 93 -1.50 10.25 -4.47
C CYS A 93 -0.65 9.62 -3.37
N GLY A 94 -1.17 9.67 -2.14
CA GLY A 94 -0.62 9.01 -0.96
C GLY A 94 -1.73 8.31 -0.18
N HIS A 95 -1.79 8.58 1.13
CA HIS A 95 -2.87 8.18 2.06
C HIS A 95 -2.98 6.68 2.41
N ILE A 96 -2.79 5.75 1.48
CA ILE A 96 -2.85 4.30 1.77
C ILE A 96 -1.50 3.70 2.20
N HIS A 97 -0.43 4.51 2.24
CA HIS A 97 0.92 4.09 2.67
C HIS A 97 1.48 2.89 1.88
N HIS A 98 0.97 2.65 0.67
CA HIS A 98 1.40 1.57 -0.21
C HIS A 98 2.01 2.15 -1.48
N ALA A 99 3.34 2.12 -1.55
CA ALA A 99 4.08 2.65 -2.69
C ALA A 99 3.92 1.75 -3.93
N GLU A 100 3.28 2.26 -4.98
CA GLU A 100 3.02 1.49 -6.20
C GLU A 100 2.83 2.42 -7.42
N ILE A 101 3.25 1.97 -8.60
CA ILE A 101 2.88 2.55 -9.90
C ILE A 101 2.13 1.47 -10.68
N ARG A 102 0.89 1.73 -11.06
CA ARG A 102 0.02 0.75 -11.72
C ARG A 102 -1.00 1.40 -12.65
N GLN A 103 -1.52 0.63 -13.61
CA GLN A 103 -2.66 1.02 -14.43
C GLN A 103 -3.98 0.59 -13.76
N VAL A 104 -4.87 1.55 -13.51
CA VAL A 104 -6.20 1.32 -12.92
C VAL A 104 -7.24 2.03 -13.77
N GLY A 105 -8.26 1.31 -14.25
CA GLY A 105 -9.36 1.93 -15.01
C GLY A 105 -8.93 2.69 -16.27
N GLY A 106 -7.77 2.37 -16.84
CA GLY A 106 -7.20 3.06 -18.01
C GLY A 106 -6.46 4.36 -17.71
N VAL A 107 -6.20 4.66 -16.43
CA VAL A 107 -5.35 5.79 -16.01
C VAL A 107 -4.14 5.29 -15.22
N GLU A 108 -3.07 6.07 -15.24
CA GLU A 108 -1.88 5.78 -14.46
C GLU A 108 -2.08 6.18 -13.00
N TYR A 109 -2.00 5.21 -12.10
CA TYR A 109 -2.07 5.40 -10.66
C TYR A 109 -0.67 5.37 -10.07
N LEU A 110 -0.28 6.45 -9.40
CA LEU A 110 1.03 6.57 -8.76
C LEU A 110 0.85 6.90 -7.28
N ASN A 111 1.32 6.01 -6.41
CA ASN A 111 1.35 6.21 -4.97
C ASN A 111 2.79 6.30 -4.45
N CYS A 112 3.10 7.39 -3.74
CA CYS A 112 4.45 7.62 -3.22
C CYS A 112 4.76 6.83 -1.94
N GLY A 113 3.79 6.15 -1.33
CA GLY A 113 3.94 5.46 -0.06
C GLY A 113 4.15 6.43 1.10
N ASP A 114 5.11 6.12 1.98
CA ASP A 114 5.45 6.93 3.13
C ASP A 114 6.95 7.01 3.40
N TRP A 115 7.28 7.73 4.47
CA TRP A 115 8.65 8.02 4.90
C TRP A 115 9.03 7.26 6.17
N VAL A 116 8.17 6.35 6.63
CA VAL A 116 8.33 5.63 7.89
C VAL A 116 8.61 4.16 7.64
N GLU A 117 7.80 3.52 6.80
CA GLU A 117 7.90 2.12 6.43
C GLU A 117 8.49 1.93 5.03
N SER A 118 7.99 2.65 4.02
CA SER A 118 8.43 2.43 2.64
C SER A 118 9.64 3.27 2.24
N CYS A 119 9.82 4.46 2.82
CA CYS A 119 10.90 5.40 2.51
C CYS A 119 11.07 5.62 1.00
N THR A 120 9.95 5.93 0.34
CA THR A 120 9.84 6.04 -1.12
C THR A 120 9.57 7.46 -1.59
N ALA A 121 9.94 7.75 -2.83
CA ALA A 121 9.67 9.00 -3.53
C ALA A 121 9.32 8.73 -5.00
N LEU A 122 8.47 9.57 -5.58
CA LEU A 122 8.24 9.58 -7.04
C LEU A 122 9.13 10.65 -7.67
N ILE A 123 9.87 10.26 -8.71
CA ILE A 123 10.79 11.14 -9.43
C ILE A 123 10.34 11.23 -10.89
N GLU A 124 10.00 12.43 -11.37
CA GLU A 124 9.81 12.69 -12.79
C GLU A 124 11.18 12.96 -13.44
N HIS A 125 11.50 12.15 -14.44
CA HIS A 125 12.68 12.33 -15.30
C HIS A 125 12.40 13.34 -16.40
N LEU A 126 13.45 13.88 -17.02
CA LEU A 126 13.33 14.91 -18.06
C LEU A 126 12.63 14.43 -19.34
N ASP A 127 12.56 13.12 -19.56
CA ASP A 127 11.84 12.46 -20.65
C ASP A 127 10.35 12.21 -20.32
N GLY A 128 9.90 12.58 -19.12
CA GLY A 128 8.52 12.41 -18.64
C GLY A 128 8.25 11.06 -17.97
N ASN A 129 9.24 10.17 -17.88
CA ASN A 129 9.09 8.91 -17.14
C ASN A 129 9.05 9.17 -15.64
N ILE A 130 8.20 8.44 -14.91
CA ILE A 130 8.16 8.49 -13.45
C ILE A 130 8.79 7.23 -12.87
N GLU A 131 9.73 7.41 -11.95
CA GLU A 131 10.36 6.36 -11.17
C GLU A 131 9.84 6.36 -9.73
N LEU A 132 9.51 5.19 -9.21
CA LEU A 132 9.32 4.97 -7.77
C LEU A 132 10.67 4.65 -7.12
N PHE A 133 11.31 5.66 -6.58
CA PHE A 133 12.58 5.55 -5.88
C PHE A 133 12.39 5.05 -4.46
N ARG A 134 13.21 4.08 -4.03
CA ARG A 134 13.24 3.56 -2.66
C ARG A 134 14.62 3.79 -2.05
N LEU A 135 14.67 4.49 -0.92
CA LEU A 135 15.93 4.85 -0.27
C LEU A 135 16.78 3.63 0.14
N ALA A 136 16.12 2.57 0.61
CA ALA A 136 16.79 1.33 1.00
C ALA A 136 17.60 0.71 -0.17
N ASP A 137 17.01 0.69 -1.37
CA ASP A 137 17.64 0.09 -2.54
C ASP A 137 18.82 0.94 -3.05
N ALA A 138 18.71 2.27 -2.91
CA ALA A 138 19.78 3.19 -3.28
C ALA A 138 21.02 3.03 -2.38
N HIS A 139 20.83 2.84 -1.07
CA HIS A 139 21.95 2.57 -0.16
C HIS A 139 22.69 1.27 -0.52
N VAL A 140 21.96 0.22 -0.88
CA VAL A 140 22.56 -1.06 -1.30
C VAL A 140 23.36 -0.89 -2.61
N LYS A 141 22.80 -0.20 -3.61
CA LYS A 141 23.51 0.09 -4.87
C LYS A 141 24.78 0.92 -4.65
N ALA A 142 24.70 1.97 -3.83
CA ALA A 142 25.85 2.82 -3.52
C ALA A 142 26.99 2.03 -2.84
N GLN A 143 26.66 1.13 -1.90
CA GLN A 143 27.66 0.28 -1.26
C GLN A 143 28.33 -0.70 -2.23
N GLN A 144 27.59 -1.26 -3.19
CA GLN A 144 28.17 -2.16 -4.20
C GLN A 144 29.14 -1.45 -5.14
N VAL A 145 28.86 -0.21 -5.53
CA VAL A 145 29.74 0.58 -6.42
C VAL A 145 31.08 0.88 -5.73
N VAL A 146 31.06 1.25 -4.44
CA VAL A 146 32.29 1.53 -3.66
C VAL A 146 33.17 0.29 -3.51
N VAL A 147 32.58 -0.90 -3.42
CA VAL A 147 33.33 -2.17 -3.28
C VAL A 147 33.93 -2.63 -4.62
N GLN A 148 33.43 -2.15 -5.76
CA GLN A 148 33.85 -2.58 -7.10
C GLN A 148 34.87 -1.64 -7.77
N GLU A 149 35.23 -0.49 -7.18
CA GLU A 149 36.32 0.32 -7.71
C GLU A 149 37.65 -0.47 -7.66
N PRO A 150 38.36 -0.63 -8.79
CA PRO A 150 39.60 -1.38 -8.82
C PRO A 150 40.66 -0.61 -8.01
N VAL A 151 41.25 -1.29 -7.03
CA VAL A 151 42.45 -0.82 -6.33
C VAL A 151 43.51 -0.56 -7.40
N SER A 152 43.79 0.71 -7.68
CA SER A 152 44.89 1.08 -8.57
C SER A 152 46.19 0.63 -7.90
N GLU A 153 46.90 -0.30 -8.55
CA GLU A 153 48.24 -0.70 -8.11
C GLU A 153 49.17 0.53 -8.19
N PRO A 154 50.01 0.77 -7.17
CA PRO A 154 50.95 1.87 -7.22
C PRO A 154 52.01 1.53 -8.27
N VAL A 155 52.08 2.34 -9.32
CA VAL A 155 53.13 2.25 -10.34
C VAL A 155 54.47 2.61 -9.67
N ALA A 156 55.42 1.66 -9.72
CA ALA A 156 56.77 1.78 -9.18
C ALA A 156 57.69 2.63 -10.06
#